data_AF-A0A1F9BGM7-F1
#
_entry.id   AF-A0A1F9BGM7-F1
#
_cell.length_a   1.000
_cell.length_b   1.000
_cell.length_c   1.000
_cell.angle_alpha   90.00
_cell.angle_beta   90.00
_cell.angle_gamma   90.00
#
_symmetry.space_group_name_H-M   'P 1'
#
loop_
_entity.id
_entity.type
_entity.pdbx_description
1 polymer ?
#
loop_
_entity_poly.entity_id
_entity_poly.type
_entity_poly.pdbx_seq_one_letter_code
_entity_poly.pdbx_strand_id
1 'polypeptide(L)' 'MKRTAAKSTTEMLQKIENIEKEVMGLKLTLLKNLTPSGKKLISLKGILKGVEITEEDISFAKKSLYGKIGA' A
#
# COMPACT_ATOMS: atom_id res chain seq x y z
N MET A 1 28.07 -34.34 -6.67
CA MET A 1 28.41 -32.90 -6.72
C MET A 1 27.29 -32.03 -7.27
N LYS A 2 26.71 -32.30 -8.45
CA LYS A 2 25.66 -31.41 -9.05
C LYS A 2 24.39 -31.24 -8.19
N ARG A 3 23.91 -32.30 -7.52
CA ARG A 3 22.70 -32.23 -6.65
C ARG A 3 22.92 -31.40 -5.38
N THR A 4 24.12 -31.42 -4.81
CA THR A 4 24.48 -30.68 -3.60
C THR A 4 24.54 -29.18 -3.87
N ALA A 5 25.08 -28.79 -5.03
CA ALA A 5 25.11 -27.39 -5.48
C ALA A 5 23.68 -26.86 -5.74
N ALA A 6 22.82 -27.64 -6.40
CA ALA A 6 21.44 -27.25 -6.65
C ALA A 6 20.62 -27.05 -5.35
N LYS A 7 20.84 -27.91 -4.34
CA LYS A 7 20.22 -27.78 -3.01
C LYS A 7 20.66 -26.50 -2.30
N SER A 8 21.94 -26.14 -2.39
CA SER A 8 22.46 -24.90 -1.78
C SER A 8 21.89 -23.65 -2.47
N THR A 9 21.67 -23.69 -3.79
CA THR A 9 21.02 -22.59 -4.52
C THR A 9 19.57 -22.41 -4.08
N THR A 10 18.79 -23.49 -3.95
CA THR A 10 17.39 -23.40 -3.49
C THR A 10 17.28 -22.89 -2.05
N GLU A 11 18.18 -23.31 -1.16
CA GLU A 11 18.23 -22.79 0.22
C GLU A 11 18.60 -21.30 0.26
N MET A 12 19.49 -20.85 -0.62
CA MET A 12 19.85 -19.44 -0.74
C MET A 12 18.67 -18.60 -1.24
N LEU A 13 17.96 -19.06 -2.28
CA LEU A 13 16.78 -18.38 -2.80
C LEU A 13 15.67 -18.27 -1.74
N GLN A 14 15.43 -19.33 -0.97
CA GLN A 14 14.44 -19.29 0.12
C GLN A 14 14.82 -18.26 1.20
N LYS A 15 16.11 -18.14 1.53
CA LYS A 15 16.59 -17.13 2.47
C LYS A 15 16.40 -15.71 1.94
N ILE A 16 16.65 -15.47 0.66
CA ILE A 16 16.42 -14.18 0.01
C ILE A 16 14.93 -13.81 0.09
N GLU A 17 14.05 -14.73 -0.28
CA GLU A 17 12.60 -14.50 -0.21
C GLU A 17 12.12 -14.15 1.21
N ASN A 18 12.66 -14.83 2.22
CA ASN A 18 12.32 -14.54 3.61
C ASN A 18 12.79 -13.14 4.04
N ILE A 19 14.00 -12.74 3.65
CA ILE A 19 14.53 -11.39 3.91
C ILE A 19 13.65 -10.33 3.22
N GLU A 20 13.23 -10.56 1.97
CA GLU A 20 12.36 -9.63 1.26
C GLU A 20 11.01 -9.44 1.97
N LYS A 21 10.42 -10.52 2.50
CA LYS A 21 9.19 -10.46 3.30
C LYS A 21 9.39 -9.68 4.60
N GLU A 22 10.49 -9.91 5.31
CA GLU A 22 10.83 -9.16 6.53
C GLU A 22 11.03 -7.67 6.26
N VAL A 23 11.77 -7.32 5.20
CA VAL A 23 11.98 -5.93 4.78
C VAL A 23 10.65 -5.26 4.39
N MET A 24 9.74 -5.97 3.73
CA MET A 24 8.38 -5.48 3.44
C MET A 24 7.60 -5.19 4.73
N GLY A 25 7.66 -6.12 5.70
CA GLY A 25 7.03 -5.95 7.01
C GLY A 25 7.57 -4.73 7.77
N LEU A 26 8.88 -4.50 7.73
CA LEU A 26 9.52 -3.33 8.33
C LEU A 26 9.05 -2.02 7.67
N LYS A 27 9.02 -1.97 6.34
CA LYS A 27 8.53 -0.80 5.58
C LYS A 27 7.09 -0.45 5.94
N LEU A 28 6.21 -1.45 6.01
CA LEU A 28 4.79 -1.25 6.37
C LEU A 28 4.64 -0.80 7.84
N THR A 29 5.45 -1.35 8.75
CA THR A 29 5.46 -0.95 10.16
C THR A 29 5.90 0.51 10.29
N LEU A 30 6.94 0.92 9.56
CA LEU A 30 7.36 2.32 9.51
C LEU A 30 6.25 3.21 8.94
N LEU A 31 5.59 2.83 7.85
CA LEU A 31 4.48 3.61 7.29
C LEU A 31 3.30 3.79 8.25
N LYS A 32 2.99 2.78 9.08
CA LYS A 32 1.93 2.86 10.10
C LYS A 32 2.31 3.77 11.27
N ASN A 33 3.59 3.77 11.63
CA ASN A 33 4.13 4.52 12.78
C ASN A 33 4.59 5.93 12.41
N LEU A 34 4.83 6.18 11.11
CA LEU A 34 4.88 7.52 10.56
C LEU A 34 3.47 8.08 10.73
N THR A 35 3.31 8.96 11.73
CA THR A 35 2.12 9.78 11.88
C THR A 35 1.75 10.32 10.50
N PRO A 36 0.48 10.20 10.05
CA PRO A 36 0.01 10.95 8.89
C PRO A 36 0.48 12.36 9.13
N SER A 37 1.26 12.94 8.20
CA SER A 37 1.88 14.26 8.39
C SER A 37 0.85 15.14 9.08
N GLY A 38 1.23 15.88 10.14
CA GLY A 38 0.31 16.65 10.99
C GLY A 38 -0.57 17.68 10.25
N LYS A 39 -0.59 17.67 8.92
CA LYS A 39 -1.73 18.07 8.09
C LYS A 39 -2.99 17.40 8.61
N LYS A 40 -3.68 18.15 9.47
CA LYS A 40 -5.08 18.01 9.82
C LYS A 40 -5.84 17.52 8.59
N LEU A 41 -6.64 16.46 8.75
CA LEU A 41 -7.63 16.04 7.76
C LEU A 41 -8.53 17.25 7.47
N ILE A 42 -8.19 18.03 6.44
CA ILE A 42 -8.99 19.17 6.02
C ILE A 42 -10.15 18.60 5.21
N SER A 43 -11.35 19.04 5.56
CA SER A 43 -12.52 18.73 4.77
C SER A 43 -12.36 19.36 3.39
N LEU A 44 -12.27 18.52 2.34
CA LEU A 44 -12.28 18.98 0.95
C LEU A 44 -13.61 19.66 0.57
N LYS A 45 -14.65 19.49 1.40
CA LYS A 45 -15.98 20.09 1.24
C LYS A 45 -15.94 21.63 1.17
N GLY A 46 -14.87 22.26 1.67
CA GLY A 46 -14.71 23.72 1.67
C GLY A 46 -13.72 24.30 0.64
N ILE A 47 -12.98 23.48 -0.12
CA ILE A 47 -11.91 23.97 -1.00
C ILE A 47 -12.46 24.43 -2.36
N LEU A 48 -13.54 23.84 -2.85
CA LEU A 48 -14.23 24.28 -4.06
C LEU A 48 -15.33 25.28 -3.70
N LYS A 49 -14.98 26.57 -3.59
CA LYS A 49 -15.97 27.64 -3.45
C LYS A 49 -16.88 27.66 -4.68
N GLY A 50 -18.20 27.55 -4.48
CA GLY A 50 -19.21 27.67 -5.54
C GLY A 50 -19.57 26.36 -6.25
N VAL A 51 -19.06 25.21 -5.79
CA VAL A 51 -19.46 23.89 -6.28
C VAL A 51 -20.12 23.12 -5.15
N GLU A 52 -21.38 22.74 -5.34
CA GLU A 52 -22.08 21.83 -4.44
C GLU A 52 -21.64 20.40 -4.75
N ILE A 53 -20.97 19.74 -3.81
CA ILE A 53 -20.59 18.33 -3.93
C ILE A 53 -21.71 17.50 -3.31
N THR A 54 -22.35 16.64 -4.11
CA THR A 54 -23.41 15.75 -3.62
C THR A 54 -22.84 14.41 -3.14
N GLU A 55 -23.66 13.61 -2.45
CA GLU A 55 -23.26 12.26 -2.04
C GLU A 55 -23.05 11.33 -3.24
N GLU A 56 -23.75 11.57 -4.36
CA GLU A 56 -23.57 10.85 -5.62
C GLU A 56 -22.17 11.09 -6.19
N ASP A 57 -21.69 12.34 -6.20
CA ASP A 57 -20.33 12.68 -6.65
C ASP A 57 -19.26 11.96 -5.83
N ILE A 58 -19.46 11.91 -4.51
CA ILE A 58 -18.56 11.21 -3.57
C ILE A 58 -18.57 9.70 -3.84
N SER A 59 -19.75 9.11 -4.03
CA SER A 59 -19.92 7.69 -4.32
C SER A 59 -19.27 7.30 -5.65
N PHE A 60 -19.46 8.12 -6.69
CA PHE A 60 -18.83 7.94 -7.99
C PHE A 60 -17.31 8.00 -7.90
N ALA A 61 -16.77 9.02 -7.22
CA ALA A 61 -15.33 9.17 -7.03
C ALA A 61 -14.73 7.98 -6.27
N LYS A 62 -15.39 7.50 -5.20
CA LYS A 62 -14.96 6.31 -4.46
C LYS A 62 -14.94 5.07 -5.36
N LYS A 63 -15.99 4.85 -6.15
CA LYS A 63 -16.06 3.73 -7.09
C LYS A 63 -14.97 3.81 -8.16
N SER A 64 -14.69 5.00 -8.68
CA SER A 64 -13.61 5.22 -9.66
C SER A 64 -12.23 4.93 -9.08
N LEU A 65 -11.96 5.40 -7.86
CA LEU A 65 -10.66 5.26 -7.20
C LEU A 65 -10.38 3.82 -6.73
N TYR A 66 -11.38 3.15 -6.16
CA TYR A 66 -11.20 1.84 -5.51
C TYR A 66 -11.79 0.67 -6.30
N GLY A 67 -12.54 0.92 -7.37
CA GLY A 67 -13.20 -0.12 -8.16
C GLY A 67 -12.25 -1.07 -8.90
N LYS A 68 -10.96 -0.70 -9.04
CA LYS A 68 -9.93 -1.56 -9.65
C LYS A 68 -9.10 -2.37 -8.64
N ILE A 69 -9.31 -2.18 -7.33
CA ILE A 69 -8.52 -2.85 -6.28
C ILE A 69 -9.20 -4.15 -5.82
N GLY A 70 -10.36 -4.50 -6.39
CA GLY A 70 -11.13 -5.71 -6.05
C GLY A 70 -11.50 -6.61 -7.23
N ALA A 71 -10.77 -6.55 -8.35
CA ALA A 71 -10.95 -7.44 -9.50
C ALA A 71 -9.68 -8.27 -9.76
#